data_AF-A0A2R6NSK1-F1
#
_entry.id   AF-A0A2R6NSK1-F1
#
_cell.length_a   1.000
_cell.length_b   1.000
_cell.length_c   1.000
_cell.angle_alpha   90.00
_cell.angle_beta   90.00
_cell.angle_gamma   90.00
#
_symmetry.space_group_name_H-M   'P 1'
#
loop_
_entity.id
_entity.type
_entity.pdbx_description
1 polymer ?
#
loop_
_entity_poly.entity_id
_entity_poly.type
_entity_poly.pdbx_seq_one_letter_code
_entity_poly.pdbx_strand_id
1 'polypeptide(L)'
;MSNASHNRNHGIREELVHRSFDRTFARLYVQMCQKQQALRLRPVARQYMPRMDLFDDDSQPNISAMLELPGVAREHISVLVRDGKLVVHGERGSPLSSRLQTGSASSRRDADPPSRNNHMAVSAPPNPTNYRVRELKFGSFHREIELPAGTQGVDAILAILDKVELAAREIPPVDNKASRFGNPAFRTFYDKVDEISPSLHESLPGLPKEAIVEVSAYFREAWGSRTRIDYGSGMELNFLCWMLCLERLEVVTKEDHVALVIHVFWRYIQVMRVLQSTYWLEPAGSHGVWGLDDYHFLPFLFGSAQLRGHKYLRPKAIHDSEIVEEVSKDYMYFACIQFINSVKTASLRWHSPMLDDISAVKSWDKVNSGMLKMYSAEVLGKLPVIQHFLFGSILPWDGPLLPTPSGEDEDDAHRGHAHTQGGDLGGAGQREVGWGDCCGIPVPSIFGAAQAGEGKAPGPRLGGPNIRPVPFD
;
A
#
# COMPACT_ATOMS: atom_id res chain seq x y z
N MET A 1 46.83 86.04 -33.77
CA MET A 1 45.87 85.82 -32.65
C MET A 1 44.66 85.07 -33.19
N SER A 2 44.75 83.74 -33.28
CA SER A 2 43.70 82.86 -33.79
C SER A 2 43.80 81.55 -33.01
N ASN A 3 42.85 81.31 -32.09
CA ASN A 3 42.47 80.00 -31.53
C ASN A 3 41.62 80.17 -30.26
N ALA A 4 40.36 80.58 -30.39
CA ALA A 4 39.43 80.55 -29.25
C ALA A 4 37.96 80.21 -29.61
N SER A 5 37.64 79.95 -30.88
CA SER A 5 36.25 79.72 -31.32
C SER A 5 35.94 78.27 -31.74
N HIS A 6 36.91 77.37 -31.86
CA HIS A 6 36.69 76.00 -32.34
C HIS A 6 36.33 74.96 -31.26
N ASN A 7 36.46 75.28 -29.97
CA ASN A 7 36.33 74.27 -28.90
C ASN A 7 35.00 74.30 -28.12
N ARG A 8 34.04 75.16 -28.49
CA ARG A 8 32.72 75.22 -27.83
C ARG A 8 31.59 74.50 -28.58
N ASN A 9 31.74 74.26 -29.88
CA ASN A 9 30.71 73.59 -30.70
C ASN A 9 30.81 72.06 -30.74
N HIS A 10 31.90 71.46 -30.25
CA HIS A 10 32.02 69.99 -30.16
C HIS A 10 31.33 69.43 -28.91
N GLY A 11 31.50 70.08 -27.75
CA GLY A 11 30.87 69.65 -26.50
C GLY A 11 29.34 69.68 -26.51
N ILE A 12 28.73 70.69 -27.15
CA ILE A 12 27.26 70.82 -27.23
C ILE A 12 26.65 69.72 -28.12
N ARG A 13 27.39 69.24 -29.12
CA ARG A 13 26.92 68.23 -30.07
C ARG A 13 26.99 66.82 -29.47
N GLU A 14 28.01 66.52 -28.67
CA GLU A 14 28.09 65.29 -27.88
C GLU A 14 27.03 65.24 -26.77
N GLU A 15 26.78 66.36 -26.08
CA GLU A 15 25.77 66.43 -25.02
C GLU A 15 24.34 66.19 -25.54
N LEU A 16 24.04 66.65 -26.76
CA LEU A 16 22.75 66.41 -27.43
C LEU A 16 22.58 64.95 -27.89
N VAL A 17 23.66 64.31 -28.35
CA VAL A 17 23.64 62.89 -28.75
C VAL A 17 23.49 61.99 -27.53
N HIS A 18 24.17 62.29 -26.42
CA HIS A 18 23.99 61.56 -25.16
C HIS A 18 22.57 61.71 -24.59
N ARG A 19 22.00 62.93 -24.60
CA ARG A 19 20.60 63.13 -24.16
C ARG A 19 19.57 62.45 -25.06
N SER A 20 19.84 62.34 -26.35
CA SER A 20 19.02 61.58 -27.31
C SER A 20 19.06 60.08 -27.03
N PHE A 21 20.24 59.56 -26.72
CA PHE A 21 20.46 58.16 -26.39
C PHE A 21 19.79 57.79 -25.05
N ASP A 22 19.96 58.63 -24.03
CA ASP A 22 19.34 58.45 -22.71
C ASP A 22 17.82 58.53 -22.78
N ARG A 23 17.26 59.42 -23.61
CA ARG A 23 15.79 59.47 -23.84
C ARG A 23 15.25 58.27 -24.59
N THR A 24 16.02 57.72 -25.53
CA THR A 24 15.63 56.53 -26.28
C THR A 24 15.68 55.29 -25.38
N PHE A 25 16.72 55.19 -24.55
CA PHE A 25 16.85 54.14 -23.54
C PHE A 25 15.75 54.23 -22.47
N ALA A 26 15.46 55.44 -21.97
CA ALA A 26 14.36 55.66 -21.03
C ALA A 26 12.99 55.32 -21.63
N ARG A 27 12.75 55.62 -22.92
CA ARG A 27 11.50 55.23 -23.62
C ARG A 27 11.39 53.72 -23.79
N LEU A 28 12.47 53.05 -24.20
CA LEU A 28 12.50 51.59 -24.34
C LEU A 28 12.36 50.90 -22.98
N TYR A 29 12.97 51.44 -21.93
CA TYR A 29 12.83 50.96 -20.55
C TYR A 29 11.40 51.14 -20.04
N VAL A 30 10.76 52.29 -20.27
CA VAL A 30 9.36 52.52 -19.90
C VAL A 30 8.41 51.63 -20.71
N GLN A 31 8.65 51.43 -22.00
CA GLN A 31 7.88 50.47 -22.80
C GLN A 31 8.10 49.02 -22.34
N MET A 32 9.33 48.64 -21.98
CA MET A 32 9.63 47.33 -21.40
C MET A 32 8.96 47.15 -20.04
N CYS A 33 8.98 48.17 -19.18
CA CYS A 33 8.29 48.19 -17.90
C CYS A 33 6.77 48.14 -18.05
N GLN A 34 6.19 48.86 -19.02
CA GLN A 34 4.75 48.80 -19.35
C GLN A 34 4.36 47.45 -19.97
N LYS A 35 5.21 46.84 -20.80
CA LYS A 35 4.99 45.49 -21.34
C LYS A 35 5.14 44.43 -20.25
N GLN A 36 6.08 44.59 -19.31
CA GLN A 36 6.18 43.80 -18.08
C GLN A 36 5.01 44.05 -17.12
N GLN A 37 4.46 45.27 -17.05
CA GLN A 37 3.27 45.60 -16.28
C GLN A 37 2.02 45.00 -16.92
N ALA A 38 1.88 45.03 -18.24
CA ALA A 38 0.81 44.38 -18.99
C ALA A 38 0.90 42.85 -18.91
N LEU A 39 2.11 42.28 -18.84
CA LEU A 39 2.35 40.86 -18.54
C LEU A 39 2.08 40.53 -17.06
N ARG A 40 2.32 41.46 -16.12
CA ARG A 40 1.96 41.35 -14.69
C ARG A 40 0.46 41.60 -14.41
N LEU A 41 -0.23 42.29 -15.32
CA LEU A 41 -1.67 42.57 -15.28
C LEU A 41 -2.49 41.59 -16.11
N ARG A 42 -1.85 40.59 -16.76
CA ARG A 42 -2.56 39.33 -16.99
C ARG A 42 -3.01 38.82 -15.61
N PRO A 43 -4.27 38.42 -15.43
CA PRO A 43 -4.75 37.95 -14.13
C PRO A 43 -4.10 36.59 -13.84
N VAL A 44 -2.86 36.61 -13.40
CA VAL A 44 -2.26 35.51 -12.67
C VAL A 44 -2.89 35.62 -11.29
N ALA A 45 -3.75 34.65 -10.96
CA ALA A 45 -4.28 34.49 -9.61
C ALA A 45 -3.13 34.71 -8.62
N ARG A 46 -3.32 35.61 -7.64
CA ARG A 46 -2.28 35.93 -6.65
C ARG A 46 -2.00 34.67 -5.83
N GLN A 47 -1.05 33.86 -6.29
CA GLN A 47 -0.76 32.56 -5.71
C GLN A 47 -0.04 32.78 -4.39
N TYR A 48 -0.71 32.43 -3.30
CA TYR A 48 -0.10 32.36 -1.98
C TYR A 48 0.85 31.16 -1.95
N MET A 49 2.09 31.33 -1.48
CA MET A 49 3.04 30.22 -1.28
C MET A 49 3.16 29.95 0.23
N PRO A 50 2.59 28.85 0.74
CA PRO A 50 2.71 28.42 2.13
C PRO A 50 4.16 28.09 2.47
N ARG A 51 4.60 28.38 3.70
CA ARG A 51 5.90 27.87 4.18
C ARG A 51 5.77 26.37 4.45
N MET A 52 6.85 25.64 4.25
CA MET A 52 6.91 24.21 4.53
C MET A 52 8.25 23.90 5.16
N ASP A 53 8.20 23.18 6.26
CA ASP A 53 9.36 22.57 6.89
C ASP A 53 9.26 21.05 6.68
N LEU A 54 10.32 20.45 6.18
CA LEU A 54 10.43 19.00 5.99
C LEU A 54 11.32 18.45 7.11
N PHE A 55 10.82 17.46 7.82
CA PHE A 55 11.54 16.73 8.85
C PHE A 55 11.78 15.30 8.34
N ASP A 56 13.04 14.98 8.12
CA ASP A 56 13.52 13.67 7.69
C ASP A 56 14.50 13.16 8.74
N ASP A 57 14.15 12.06 9.40
CA ASP A 57 14.90 11.47 10.50
C ASP A 57 15.17 10.00 10.15
N ASP A 58 16.44 9.68 9.90
CA ASP A 58 16.90 8.33 9.51
C ASP A 58 16.52 7.22 10.51
N SER A 59 16.12 7.58 11.74
CA SER A 59 15.65 6.63 12.76
C SER A 59 14.15 6.34 12.70
N GLN A 60 13.39 7.07 11.89
CA GLN A 60 11.94 6.93 11.74
C GLN A 60 11.57 6.48 10.32
N PRO A 61 10.55 5.62 10.16
CA PRO A 61 10.13 5.15 8.84
C PRO A 61 9.36 6.20 8.02
N ASN A 62 9.01 7.34 8.62
CA ASN A 62 8.12 8.33 8.04
C ASN A 62 8.82 9.70 7.91
N ILE A 63 8.79 10.27 6.70
CA ILE A 63 9.16 11.66 6.46
C ILE A 63 7.95 12.55 6.80
N SER A 64 8.16 13.58 7.63
CA SER A 64 7.07 14.46 8.08
C SER A 64 7.23 15.87 7.50
N ALA A 65 6.22 16.37 6.80
CA ALA A 65 6.20 17.74 6.30
C ALA A 65 5.17 18.58 7.06
N MET A 66 5.58 19.73 7.59
CA MET A 66 4.70 20.73 8.21
C MET A 66 4.48 21.89 7.24
N LEU A 67 3.24 22.12 6.82
CA LEU A 67 2.86 23.28 6.00
C LEU A 67 2.19 24.36 6.84
N GLU A 68 2.78 25.56 6.89
CA GLU A 68 2.17 26.71 7.54
C GLU A 68 1.14 27.36 6.61
N LEU A 69 -0.14 27.17 6.92
CA LEU A 69 -1.30 27.72 6.22
C LEU A 69 -2.13 28.68 7.10
N PRO A 70 -1.55 29.81 7.58
CA PRO A 70 -2.21 30.72 8.51
C PRO A 70 -3.51 31.31 7.97
N GLY A 71 -4.62 31.00 8.64
CA GLY A 71 -5.95 31.54 8.35
C GLY A 71 -6.65 30.86 7.16
N VAL A 72 -6.27 29.62 6.83
CA VAL A 72 -7.04 28.73 5.94
C VAL A 72 -7.74 27.70 6.82
N ALA A 73 -9.06 27.53 6.64
CA ALA A 73 -9.82 26.50 7.34
C ALA A 73 -9.51 25.11 6.74
N ARG A 74 -9.61 24.04 7.53
CA ARG A 74 -9.19 22.68 7.12
C ARG A 74 -9.94 22.20 5.88
N GLU A 75 -11.22 22.54 5.78
CA GLU A 75 -12.13 22.26 4.67
C GLU A 75 -11.75 22.95 3.34
N HIS A 76 -10.90 23.97 3.38
CA HIS A 76 -10.42 24.70 2.20
C HIS A 76 -9.01 24.26 1.77
N ILE A 77 -8.52 23.15 2.32
CA ILE A 77 -7.21 22.55 2.01
C ILE A 77 -7.45 21.17 1.40
N SER A 78 -6.85 20.93 0.25
CA SER A 78 -6.84 19.65 -0.44
C SER A 78 -5.40 19.15 -0.58
N VAL A 79 -5.20 17.87 -0.30
CA VAL A 79 -3.91 17.19 -0.39
C VAL A 79 -4.13 15.95 -1.25
N LEU A 80 -3.42 15.85 -2.37
CA LEU A 80 -3.61 14.83 -3.39
C LEU A 80 -2.24 14.35 -3.89
N VAL A 81 -2.13 13.11 -4.34
CA VAL A 81 -0.95 12.61 -5.05
C VAL A 81 -1.28 12.49 -6.54
N ARG A 82 -0.50 13.13 -7.42
CA ARG A 82 -0.65 13.07 -8.89
C ARG A 82 0.70 13.15 -9.58
N ASP A 83 0.90 12.33 -10.61
CA ASP A 83 2.08 12.35 -11.51
C ASP A 83 3.44 12.39 -10.79
N GLY A 84 3.60 11.58 -9.74
CA GLY A 84 4.82 11.49 -8.93
C GLY A 84 4.99 12.68 -7.99
N LYS A 85 3.92 13.43 -7.71
CA LYS A 85 3.98 14.62 -6.86
C LYS A 85 2.87 14.65 -5.81
N LEU A 86 3.22 15.06 -4.60
CA LEU A 86 2.28 15.48 -3.58
C LEU A 86 1.85 16.92 -3.88
N VAL A 87 0.56 17.08 -4.19
CA VAL A 87 -0.09 18.34 -4.53
C VAL A 87 -0.88 18.84 -3.32
N VAL A 88 -0.47 19.97 -2.76
CA VAL A 88 -1.20 20.66 -1.69
C VAL A 88 -1.77 21.95 -2.25
N HIS A 89 -3.10 22.04 -2.34
CA HIS A 89 -3.78 23.21 -2.91
C HIS A 89 -5.01 23.62 -2.10
N GLY A 90 -5.44 24.85 -2.28
CA GLY A 90 -6.59 25.38 -1.55
C GLY A 90 -6.77 26.87 -1.77
N GLU A 91 -7.73 27.48 -1.09
CA GLU A 91 -8.01 28.91 -1.22
C GLU A 91 -8.08 29.61 0.13
N ARG A 92 -7.34 30.73 0.23
CA ARG A 92 -7.45 31.63 1.36
C ARG A 92 -8.40 32.78 1.02
N GLY A 93 -9.61 32.71 1.56
CA GLY A 93 -10.59 33.79 1.47
C GLY A 93 -10.12 35.09 2.14
N SER A 94 -10.55 36.23 1.60
CA SER A 94 -10.28 37.54 2.22
C SER A 94 -11.13 37.72 3.49
N PRO A 95 -10.55 38.11 4.63
CA PRO A 95 -11.31 38.45 5.84
C PRO A 95 -12.25 39.64 5.66
N LEU A 96 -12.04 40.44 4.61
CA LEU A 96 -12.87 41.60 4.28
C LEU A 96 -14.07 41.24 3.40
N SER A 97 -14.00 40.17 2.58
CA SER A 97 -15.12 39.78 1.72
C SER A 97 -16.31 39.25 2.53
N SER A 98 -16.05 38.54 3.65
CA SER A 98 -17.11 38.09 4.57
C SER A 98 -17.74 39.24 5.37
N ARG A 99 -17.01 40.33 5.64
CA ARG A 99 -17.53 41.53 6.34
C ARG A 99 -18.23 42.53 5.42
N LEU A 100 -17.89 42.58 4.13
CA LEU A 100 -18.53 43.49 3.18
C LEU A 100 -19.88 42.95 2.67
N GLN A 101 -20.08 41.62 2.65
CA GLN A 101 -21.37 41.02 2.26
C GLN A 101 -22.47 41.23 3.32
N THR A 102 -22.11 41.39 4.59
CA THR A 102 -23.08 41.64 5.68
C THR A 102 -23.50 43.12 5.78
N GLY A 103 -22.81 44.04 5.11
CA GLY A 103 -23.10 45.48 5.14
C GLY A 103 -24.07 45.98 4.05
N SER A 104 -24.37 45.19 3.02
CA SER A 104 -25.22 45.62 1.90
C SER A 104 -26.71 45.27 2.07
N ALA A 105 -27.11 44.71 3.21
CA ALA A 105 -28.48 44.30 3.52
C ALA A 105 -29.04 45.04 4.74
N SER A 106 -28.91 46.37 4.81
CA SER A 106 -29.81 47.19 5.64
C SER A 106 -30.00 48.60 5.08
N SER A 107 -31.27 49.01 4.96
CA SER A 107 -31.79 50.37 4.76
C SER A 107 -31.66 51.04 3.37
N ARG A 108 -32.67 50.81 2.54
CA ARG A 108 -33.28 51.73 1.56
C ARG A 108 -34.79 51.49 1.70
N ARG A 109 -35.70 52.41 1.98
CA ARG A 109 -35.80 53.88 1.99
C ARG A 109 -37.05 54.19 2.85
N ASP A 110 -37.08 55.34 3.52
CA ASP A 110 -38.25 56.25 3.60
C ASP A 110 -37.99 57.32 4.67
N ALA A 111 -37.66 58.54 4.23
CA ALA A 111 -38.07 59.81 4.86
C ALA A 111 -37.46 61.00 4.10
N ASP A 112 -38.32 61.97 3.83
CA ASP A 112 -38.11 63.26 3.15
C ASP A 112 -37.01 64.16 3.75
N PRO A 113 -36.49 65.15 2.98
CA PRO A 113 -35.51 66.12 3.46
C PRO A 113 -36.17 67.34 4.10
N PRO A 114 -35.47 68.01 5.04
CA PRO A 114 -35.42 69.47 4.92
C PRO A 114 -34.05 70.11 5.19
N SER A 115 -33.72 71.05 4.29
CA SER A 115 -33.27 72.43 4.51
C SER A 115 -32.24 72.81 5.59
N ARG A 116 -31.12 73.39 5.10
CA ARG A 116 -30.34 74.56 5.61
C ARG A 116 -30.29 74.84 7.12
N ASN A 117 -29.09 74.80 7.71
CA ASN A 117 -28.41 76.01 8.22
C ASN A 117 -26.95 75.79 8.65
N ASN A 118 -26.29 76.93 8.82
CA ASN A 118 -24.87 77.27 8.85
C ASN A 118 -24.12 76.99 10.19
N HIS A 119 -22.77 77.08 10.11
CA HIS A 119 -21.77 77.28 11.19
C HIS A 119 -21.54 76.06 12.13
N MET A 120 -20.33 75.57 12.44
CA MET A 120 -19.08 76.25 12.83
C MET A 120 -17.90 75.25 12.87
N ALA A 121 -16.67 75.77 12.94
CA ALA A 121 -15.39 75.07 12.77
C ALA A 121 -15.09 73.96 13.80
N VAL A 122 -14.39 72.90 13.37
CA VAL A 122 -13.60 72.02 14.26
C VAL A 122 -12.27 71.67 13.60
N SER A 123 -11.24 71.81 14.43
CA SER A 123 -9.80 71.58 14.31
C SER A 123 -9.32 70.36 13.53
N ALA A 124 -8.08 70.48 13.02
CA ALA A 124 -7.29 69.45 12.36
C ALA A 124 -7.24 68.10 13.11
N PRO A 125 -7.22 66.94 12.41
CA PRO A 125 -6.80 65.68 12.98
C PRO A 125 -5.27 65.56 13.08
N PRO A 126 -4.74 64.82 14.07
CA PRO A 126 -3.31 64.72 14.35
C PRO A 126 -2.58 63.78 13.38
N ASN A 127 -1.25 63.93 13.35
CA ASN A 127 -0.23 63.24 12.54
C ASN A 127 -0.54 61.79 12.07
N PRO A 128 -0.07 61.40 10.88
CA PRO A 128 -0.26 60.06 10.36
C PRO A 128 0.54 59.05 11.20
N THR A 129 -0.18 58.21 11.93
CA THR A 129 0.37 57.01 12.56
C THR A 129 1.00 56.11 11.48
N ASN A 130 2.23 55.69 11.71
CA ASN A 130 2.94 54.69 10.91
C ASN A 130 2.14 53.38 10.86
N TYR A 131 1.31 53.19 9.84
CA TYR A 131 0.67 51.90 9.58
C TYR A 131 1.70 50.97 8.94
N ARG A 132 2.14 49.96 9.68
CA ARG A 132 2.95 48.87 9.12
C ARG A 132 2.04 47.99 8.27
N VAL A 133 1.87 48.35 7.00
CA VAL A 133 1.13 47.53 6.03
C VAL A 133 1.90 46.22 5.84
N ARG A 134 1.40 45.13 6.44
CA ARG A 134 1.80 43.78 6.03
C ARG A 134 0.84 43.36 4.92
N GLU A 135 1.34 43.17 3.71
CA GLU A 135 0.56 42.55 2.64
C GLU A 135 0.18 41.13 3.07
N LEU A 136 -1.07 40.96 3.49
CA LEU A 136 -1.64 39.62 3.66
C LEU A 136 -1.99 39.11 2.27
N LYS A 137 -1.25 38.09 1.82
CA LYS A 137 -1.52 37.41 0.55
C LYS A 137 -2.81 36.59 0.71
N PHE A 138 -3.83 36.94 -0.07
CA PHE A 138 -5.10 36.22 -0.23
C PHE A 138 -5.16 35.67 -1.66
N GLY A 139 -5.81 34.53 -1.84
CA GLY A 139 -5.87 33.83 -3.13
C GLY A 139 -5.69 32.32 -3.00
N SER A 140 -5.66 31.62 -4.13
CA SER A 140 -5.36 30.20 -4.18
C SER A 140 -3.89 29.94 -3.86
N PHE A 141 -3.62 28.80 -3.24
CA PHE A 141 -2.28 28.24 -3.14
C PHE A 141 -2.25 26.89 -3.82
N HIS A 142 -1.10 26.57 -4.39
CA HIS A 142 -0.81 25.29 -5.05
C HIS A 142 0.66 25.04 -4.88
N ARG A 143 1.01 23.88 -4.34
CA ARG A 143 2.38 23.43 -4.13
C ARG A 143 2.48 21.98 -4.57
N GLU A 144 3.50 21.70 -5.37
CA GLU A 144 3.86 20.35 -5.79
C GLU A 144 5.18 19.98 -5.13
N ILE A 145 5.26 18.77 -4.58
CA ILE A 145 6.47 18.21 -3.99
C ILE A 145 6.72 16.92 -4.75
N GLU A 146 7.88 16.79 -5.39
CA GLU A 146 8.25 15.53 -6.05
C GLU A 146 8.37 14.43 -5.00
N LEU A 147 7.68 13.33 -5.25
CA LEU A 147 7.77 12.12 -4.46
C LEU A 147 8.92 11.26 -5.00
N PRO A 148 9.57 10.46 -4.14
CA PRO A 148 10.52 9.45 -4.60
C PRO A 148 9.89 8.55 -5.67
N ALA A 149 10.69 8.14 -6.66
CA ALA A 149 10.31 7.07 -7.58
C ALA A 149 9.84 5.85 -6.78
N GLY A 150 8.75 5.21 -7.20
CA GLY A 150 8.18 4.04 -6.50
C GLY A 150 6.91 4.31 -5.67
N THR A 151 6.72 5.54 -5.18
CA THR A 151 5.55 5.90 -4.36
C THR A 151 4.20 5.71 -5.06
N GLN A 152 4.12 5.88 -6.39
CA GLN A 152 2.87 5.64 -7.14
C GLN A 152 2.59 4.16 -7.38
N GLY A 153 3.64 3.34 -7.51
CA GLY A 153 3.50 1.91 -7.76
C GLY A 153 2.83 1.21 -6.58
N VAL A 154 3.29 1.51 -5.36
CA VAL A 154 2.71 0.98 -4.12
C VAL A 154 1.24 1.35 -3.98
N ASP A 155 0.89 2.63 -4.14
CA ASP A 155 -0.51 3.09 -4.03
C ASP A 155 -1.41 2.47 -5.11
N ALA A 156 -0.92 2.34 -6.34
CA ALA A 156 -1.65 1.69 -7.43
C ALA A 156 -1.86 0.20 -7.15
N ILE A 157 -0.86 -0.49 -6.62
CA ILE A 157 -0.97 -1.89 -6.20
C ILE A 157 -2.00 -2.04 -5.07
N LEU A 158 -1.99 -1.17 -4.07
CA LEU A 158 -2.98 -1.18 -2.99
C LEU A 158 -4.40 -0.99 -3.55
N ALA A 159 -4.58 -0.08 -4.51
CA ALA A 159 -5.86 0.12 -5.17
C ALA A 159 -6.34 -1.14 -5.93
N ILE A 160 -5.43 -1.91 -6.54
CA ILE A 160 -5.75 -3.22 -7.14
C ILE A 160 -6.25 -4.20 -6.07
N LEU A 161 -5.58 -4.30 -4.92
CA LEU A 161 -6.01 -5.18 -3.83
C LEU A 161 -7.39 -4.79 -3.27
N ASP A 162 -7.69 -3.49 -3.20
CA ASP A 162 -9.02 -3.00 -2.81
C ASP A 162 -10.10 -3.42 -3.81
N LYS A 163 -9.79 -3.46 -5.11
CA LYS A 163 -10.71 -3.96 -6.14
C LYS A 163 -10.94 -5.47 -6.02
N VAL A 164 -9.91 -6.24 -5.67
CA VAL A 164 -10.07 -7.68 -5.41
C VAL A 164 -10.95 -7.93 -4.19
N GLU A 165 -10.74 -7.21 -3.09
CA GLU A 165 -11.63 -7.35 -1.93
C GLU A 165 -13.07 -6.93 -2.25
N LEU A 166 -13.25 -5.86 -3.02
CA LEU A 166 -14.58 -5.44 -3.46
C LEU A 166 -15.28 -6.56 -4.25
N ALA A 167 -14.57 -7.22 -5.18
CA ALA A 167 -15.12 -8.35 -5.91
C ALA A 167 -15.56 -9.49 -4.98
N ALA A 168 -14.79 -9.78 -3.91
CA ALA A 168 -15.19 -10.77 -2.91
C ALA A 168 -16.45 -10.37 -2.15
N ARG A 169 -16.59 -9.08 -1.80
CA ARG A 169 -17.79 -8.54 -1.12
C ARG A 169 -19.04 -8.59 -2.00
N GLU A 170 -18.88 -8.40 -3.30
CA GLU A 170 -19.98 -8.46 -4.29
C GLU A 170 -20.41 -9.90 -4.62
N ILE A 171 -19.60 -10.90 -4.26
CA ILE A 171 -19.85 -12.32 -4.50
C ILE A 171 -20.05 -13.02 -3.16
N PRO A 172 -21.26 -12.93 -2.55
CA PRO A 172 -21.52 -13.54 -1.26
C PRO A 172 -21.44 -15.08 -1.35
N PRO A 173 -21.13 -15.76 -0.23
CA PRO A 173 -21.09 -17.21 -0.18
C PRO A 173 -22.48 -17.79 -0.44
N VAL A 174 -22.54 -18.91 -1.18
CA VAL A 174 -23.80 -19.65 -1.33
C VAL A 174 -24.14 -20.40 -0.04
N ASP A 175 -25.43 -20.52 0.30
CA ASP A 175 -25.87 -21.25 1.49
C ASP A 175 -25.50 -22.73 1.36
N ASN A 176 -24.46 -23.14 2.08
CA ASN A 176 -23.90 -24.49 2.03
C ASN A 176 -23.83 -25.15 3.41
N LYS A 177 -24.87 -24.95 4.24
CA LYS A 177 -24.96 -25.46 5.63
C LYS A 177 -24.78 -26.98 5.79
N ALA A 178 -24.88 -27.76 4.72
CA ALA A 178 -24.67 -29.20 4.75
C ALA A 178 -23.20 -29.63 4.55
N SER A 179 -22.32 -28.70 4.15
CA SER A 179 -20.91 -28.96 3.88
C SER A 179 -20.01 -28.20 4.85
N ARG A 180 -18.88 -28.81 5.21
CA ARG A 180 -17.78 -28.16 5.98
C ARG A 180 -16.57 -27.82 5.10
N PHE A 181 -16.71 -28.03 3.80
CA PHE A 181 -15.70 -27.91 2.75
C PHE A 181 -15.89 -26.62 1.96
N GLY A 182 -14.97 -26.31 1.04
CA GLY A 182 -14.93 -25.06 0.30
C GLY A 182 -16.26 -24.61 -0.32
N ASN A 183 -16.57 -23.32 -0.21
CA ASN A 183 -17.77 -22.71 -0.76
C ASN A 183 -17.65 -22.53 -2.29
N PRO A 184 -18.58 -23.06 -3.09
CA PRO A 184 -18.52 -22.96 -4.56
C PRO A 184 -18.50 -21.53 -5.12
N ALA A 185 -19.00 -20.54 -4.37
CA ALA A 185 -18.96 -19.13 -4.78
C ALA A 185 -17.53 -18.62 -5.01
N PHE A 186 -16.52 -19.28 -4.42
CA PHE A 186 -15.11 -18.99 -4.71
C PHE A 186 -14.77 -19.09 -6.19
N ARG A 187 -15.40 -20.01 -6.94
CA ARG A 187 -15.15 -20.15 -8.38
C ARG A 187 -15.59 -18.91 -9.15
N THR A 188 -16.73 -18.35 -8.78
CA THR A 188 -17.24 -17.10 -9.35
C THR A 188 -16.31 -15.93 -9.00
N PHE A 189 -15.81 -15.87 -7.76
CA PHE A 189 -14.80 -14.88 -7.37
C PHE A 189 -13.51 -15.03 -8.20
N TYR A 190 -12.99 -16.25 -8.29
CA TYR A 190 -11.76 -16.54 -9.04
C TYR A 190 -11.90 -16.13 -10.52
N ASP A 191 -13.01 -16.52 -11.16
CA ASP A 191 -13.28 -16.17 -12.57
C ASP A 191 -13.44 -14.65 -12.73
N LYS A 192 -14.05 -13.97 -11.75
CA LYS A 192 -14.18 -12.52 -11.79
C LYS A 192 -12.84 -11.81 -11.68
N VAL A 193 -11.96 -12.26 -10.79
CA VAL A 193 -10.61 -11.71 -10.65
C VAL A 193 -9.81 -11.92 -11.92
N ASP A 194 -9.88 -13.10 -12.54
CA ASP A 194 -9.23 -13.39 -13.82
C ASP A 194 -9.73 -12.45 -14.93
N GLU A 195 -11.04 -12.22 -15.03
CA GLU A 195 -11.68 -11.31 -16.00
C GLU A 195 -11.19 -9.86 -15.86
N ILE A 196 -11.13 -9.33 -14.63
CA ILE A 196 -10.75 -7.92 -14.39
C ILE A 196 -9.24 -7.70 -14.36
N SER A 197 -8.44 -8.76 -14.21
CA SER A 197 -6.98 -8.67 -14.03
C SER A 197 -6.28 -7.84 -15.10
N PRO A 198 -6.51 -8.03 -16.41
CA PRO A 198 -5.83 -7.23 -17.43
C PRO A 198 -6.09 -5.72 -17.26
N SER A 199 -7.34 -5.32 -17.00
CA SER A 199 -7.71 -3.92 -16.80
C SER A 199 -7.11 -3.32 -15.52
N LEU A 200 -6.99 -4.12 -14.45
CA LEU A 200 -6.31 -3.69 -13.23
C LEU A 200 -4.82 -3.43 -13.50
N HIS A 201 -4.14 -4.31 -14.24
CA HIS A 201 -2.75 -4.13 -14.60
C HIS A 201 -2.51 -2.96 -15.56
N GLU A 202 -3.44 -2.67 -16.49
CA GLU A 202 -3.36 -1.47 -17.34
C GLU A 202 -3.37 -0.16 -16.54
N SER A 203 -3.90 -0.18 -15.31
CA SER A 203 -3.91 0.99 -14.42
C SER A 203 -2.59 1.21 -13.68
N LEU A 204 -1.66 0.24 -13.73
CA LEU A 204 -0.36 0.37 -13.07
C LEU A 204 0.56 1.34 -13.84
N PRO A 205 1.24 2.27 -13.15
CA PRO A 205 2.14 3.20 -13.79
C PRO A 205 3.35 2.47 -14.38
N GLY A 206 3.66 2.74 -15.65
CA GLY A 206 4.86 2.23 -16.30
C GLY A 206 4.81 0.76 -16.75
N LEU A 207 3.72 0.03 -16.51
CA LEU A 207 3.64 -1.38 -16.88
C LEU A 207 3.52 -1.56 -18.41
N PRO A 208 4.42 -2.32 -19.07
CA PRO A 208 4.31 -2.62 -20.50
C PRO A 208 3.10 -3.50 -20.81
N LYS A 209 2.35 -3.18 -21.88
CA LYS A 209 1.11 -3.91 -22.23
C LYS A 209 1.37 -5.37 -22.58
N GLU A 210 2.49 -5.65 -23.22
CA GLU A 210 2.97 -6.97 -23.57
C GLU A 210 3.25 -7.86 -22.34
N ALA A 211 3.63 -7.25 -21.21
CA ALA A 211 3.91 -7.98 -19.97
C ALA A 211 2.64 -8.35 -19.19
N ILE A 212 1.50 -7.70 -19.47
CA ILE A 212 0.24 -7.89 -18.73
C ILE A 212 -0.22 -9.34 -18.73
N VAL A 213 -0.06 -10.04 -19.85
CA VAL A 213 -0.47 -11.45 -19.98
C VAL A 213 0.29 -12.32 -18.99
N GLU A 214 1.62 -12.17 -18.93
CA GLU A 214 2.47 -12.95 -18.03
C GLU A 214 2.26 -12.54 -16.56
N VAL A 215 2.21 -11.24 -16.27
CA VAL A 215 1.97 -10.73 -14.90
C VAL A 215 0.62 -11.19 -14.36
N SER A 216 -0.42 -11.18 -15.20
CA SER A 216 -1.76 -11.63 -14.81
C SER A 216 -1.81 -13.12 -14.45
N ALA A 217 -0.93 -13.96 -15.01
CA ALA A 217 -0.87 -15.38 -14.68
C ALA A 217 -0.45 -15.61 -13.22
N TYR A 218 0.61 -14.94 -12.75
CA TYR A 218 1.01 -15.00 -11.34
C TYR A 218 -0.06 -14.42 -10.43
N PHE A 219 -0.67 -13.31 -10.83
CA PHE A 219 -1.74 -12.68 -10.06
C PHE A 219 -2.94 -13.60 -9.90
N ARG A 220 -3.40 -14.25 -10.96
CA ARG A 220 -4.51 -15.20 -10.95
C ARG A 220 -4.25 -16.37 -10.00
N GLU A 221 -3.04 -16.92 -10.02
CA GLU A 221 -2.66 -18.08 -9.18
C GLU A 221 -2.32 -17.71 -7.72
N ALA A 222 -2.46 -16.44 -7.34
CA ALA A 222 -2.16 -15.95 -5.99
C ALA A 222 -3.30 -16.12 -4.97
N TRP A 223 -4.54 -16.41 -5.41
CA TRP A 223 -5.73 -16.35 -4.55
C TRP A 223 -6.24 -17.71 -4.06
N GLY A 224 -5.76 -18.82 -4.63
CA GLY A 224 -6.23 -20.18 -4.32
C GLY A 224 -6.46 -21.03 -5.57
N SER A 225 -6.87 -22.29 -5.39
CA SER A 225 -7.24 -23.18 -6.50
C SER A 225 -8.72 -23.09 -6.84
N ARG A 226 -9.05 -22.71 -8.07
CA ARG A 226 -10.45 -22.70 -8.57
C ARG A 226 -11.14 -24.07 -8.43
N THR A 227 -10.43 -25.15 -8.75
CA THR A 227 -11.01 -26.50 -8.75
C THR A 227 -11.19 -27.03 -7.34
N ARG A 228 -10.12 -26.97 -6.53
CA ARG A 228 -10.07 -27.56 -5.20
C ARG A 228 -10.68 -26.68 -4.10
N ILE A 229 -10.84 -25.37 -4.36
CA ILE A 229 -11.28 -24.38 -3.37
C ILE A 229 -10.38 -24.43 -2.13
N ASP A 230 -9.07 -24.45 -2.38
CA ASP A 230 -8.02 -24.49 -1.36
C ASP A 230 -7.03 -23.34 -1.55
N TYR A 231 -6.27 -23.05 -0.49
CA TYR A 231 -5.21 -22.04 -0.49
C TYR A 231 -4.06 -22.50 0.40
N GLY A 232 -2.82 -22.16 0.02
CA GLY A 232 -1.64 -22.43 0.84
C GLY A 232 -0.40 -21.68 0.36
N SER A 233 0.75 -22.06 0.89
CA SER A 233 2.03 -21.35 0.70
C SER A 233 2.51 -21.29 -0.76
N GLY A 234 2.04 -22.18 -1.64
CA GLY A 234 2.33 -22.11 -3.07
C GLY A 234 1.63 -20.94 -3.77
N MET A 235 0.38 -20.67 -3.41
CA MET A 235 -0.36 -19.50 -3.93
C MET A 235 0.18 -18.21 -3.30
N GLU A 236 0.57 -18.25 -2.02
CA GLU A 236 1.30 -17.16 -1.39
C GLU A 236 2.61 -16.83 -2.13
N LEU A 237 3.35 -17.86 -2.59
CA LEU A 237 4.54 -17.70 -3.41
C LEU A 237 4.22 -17.04 -4.76
N ASN A 238 3.09 -17.37 -5.40
CA ASN A 238 2.68 -16.68 -6.64
C ASN A 238 2.44 -15.19 -6.43
N PHE A 239 1.91 -14.77 -5.27
CA PHE A 239 1.81 -13.35 -4.93
C PHE A 239 3.19 -12.69 -4.79
N LEU A 240 4.16 -13.39 -4.19
CA LEU A 240 5.54 -12.91 -4.11
C LEU A 240 6.19 -12.81 -5.50
N CYS A 241 5.96 -13.79 -6.38
CA CYS A 241 6.40 -13.75 -7.77
C CYS A 241 5.77 -12.59 -8.54
N TRP A 242 4.49 -12.32 -8.32
CA TRP A 242 3.81 -11.17 -8.91
C TRP A 242 4.46 -9.85 -8.49
N MET A 243 4.72 -9.64 -7.19
CA MET A 243 5.45 -8.46 -6.71
C MET A 243 6.86 -8.36 -7.31
N LEU A 244 7.57 -9.49 -7.42
CA LEU A 244 8.90 -9.55 -8.03
C LEU A 244 8.86 -9.18 -9.53
N CYS A 245 7.83 -9.60 -10.26
CA CYS A 245 7.62 -9.20 -11.65
C CYS A 245 7.41 -7.69 -11.77
N LEU A 246 6.63 -7.07 -10.87
CA LEU A 246 6.42 -5.62 -10.86
C LEU A 246 7.71 -4.84 -10.57
N GLU A 247 8.58 -5.35 -9.70
CA GLU A 247 9.92 -4.78 -9.47
C GLU A 247 10.80 -4.91 -10.73
N ARG A 248 10.83 -6.09 -11.37
CA ARG A 248 11.61 -6.31 -12.60
C ARG A 248 11.15 -5.45 -13.78
N LEU A 249 9.89 -5.04 -13.79
CA LEU A 249 9.29 -4.15 -14.78
C LEU A 249 9.30 -2.68 -14.36
N GLU A 250 10.01 -2.34 -13.26
CA GLU A 250 10.20 -0.97 -12.77
C GLU A 250 8.90 -0.23 -12.38
N VAL A 251 7.81 -0.97 -12.11
CA VAL A 251 6.59 -0.40 -11.52
C VAL A 251 6.84 0.02 -10.07
N VAL A 252 7.69 -0.74 -9.38
CA VAL A 252 8.21 -0.46 -8.04
C VAL A 252 9.73 -0.65 -8.05
N THR A 253 10.39 -0.07 -7.05
CA THR A 253 11.84 0.01 -6.93
C THR A 253 12.33 -0.64 -5.64
N LYS A 254 13.65 -0.67 -5.44
CA LYS A 254 14.24 -1.26 -4.22
C LYS A 254 13.92 -0.45 -2.97
N GLU A 255 13.75 0.85 -3.15
CA GLU A 255 13.35 1.80 -2.13
C GLU A 255 11.95 1.46 -1.57
N ASP A 256 11.11 0.76 -2.36
CA ASP A 256 9.77 0.36 -1.96
C ASP A 256 9.72 -0.98 -1.21
N HIS A 257 10.82 -1.72 -1.08
CA HIS A 257 10.81 -3.08 -0.49
C HIS A 257 10.15 -3.15 0.89
N VAL A 258 10.39 -2.15 1.73
CA VAL A 258 9.74 -2.07 3.05
C VAL A 258 8.23 -1.90 2.88
N ALA A 259 7.79 -0.98 2.03
CA ALA A 259 6.37 -0.72 1.77
C ALA A 259 5.66 -1.91 1.10
N LEU A 260 6.34 -2.62 0.20
CA LEU A 260 5.85 -3.85 -0.41
C LEU A 260 5.53 -4.92 0.64
N VAL A 261 6.32 -5.02 1.71
CA VAL A 261 6.06 -5.99 2.78
C VAL A 261 5.00 -5.49 3.76
N ILE A 262 5.17 -4.28 4.31
CA ILE A 262 4.31 -3.83 5.43
C ILE A 262 2.96 -3.26 4.98
N HIS A 263 2.84 -2.81 3.73
CA HIS A 263 1.59 -2.33 3.16
C HIS A 263 1.00 -3.32 2.16
N VAL A 264 1.70 -3.63 1.06
CA VAL A 264 1.12 -4.44 -0.02
C VAL A 264 0.90 -5.89 0.40
N PHE A 265 1.94 -6.56 0.87
CA PHE A 265 1.84 -7.96 1.29
C PHE A 265 0.92 -8.10 2.51
N TRP A 266 1.00 -7.20 3.48
CA TRP A 266 0.08 -7.23 4.61
C TRP A 266 -1.39 -7.01 4.20
N ARG A 267 -1.64 -6.10 3.25
CA ARG A 267 -2.97 -5.91 2.66
C ARG A 267 -3.45 -7.17 1.95
N TYR A 268 -2.59 -7.86 1.21
CA TYR A 268 -2.90 -9.16 0.61
C TYR A 268 -3.30 -10.20 1.67
N ILE A 269 -2.58 -10.30 2.79
CA ILE A 269 -2.95 -11.19 3.89
C ILE A 269 -4.33 -10.85 4.47
N GLN A 270 -4.67 -9.56 4.59
CA GLN A 270 -6.01 -9.15 5.02
C GLN A 270 -7.10 -9.58 4.02
N VAL A 271 -6.86 -9.43 2.71
CA VAL A 271 -7.78 -9.95 1.68
C VAL A 271 -7.89 -11.47 1.77
N MET A 272 -6.79 -12.19 1.92
CA MET A 272 -6.78 -13.65 2.09
C MET A 272 -7.62 -14.09 3.28
N ARG A 273 -7.50 -13.43 4.44
CA ARG A 273 -8.32 -13.73 5.61
C ARG A 273 -9.81 -13.58 5.31
N VAL A 274 -10.20 -12.53 4.56
CA VAL A 274 -11.60 -12.36 4.10
C VAL A 274 -12.03 -13.53 3.21
N LEU A 275 -11.21 -13.93 2.23
CA LEU A 275 -11.54 -15.04 1.34
C LEU A 275 -11.64 -16.37 2.07
N GLN A 276 -10.67 -16.67 2.94
CA GLN A 276 -10.64 -17.89 3.74
C GLN A 276 -11.88 -17.99 4.64
N SER A 277 -12.27 -16.88 5.30
CA SER A 277 -13.47 -16.87 6.15
C SER A 277 -14.78 -16.87 5.37
N THR A 278 -14.82 -16.20 4.22
CA THR A 278 -16.05 -16.05 3.41
C THR A 278 -16.36 -17.33 2.64
N TYR A 279 -15.35 -17.92 2.02
CA TYR A 279 -15.50 -19.08 1.16
C TYR A 279 -15.04 -20.40 1.78
N TRP A 280 -14.63 -20.39 3.05
CA TRP A 280 -14.17 -21.58 3.77
C TRP A 280 -13.11 -22.34 2.98
N LEU A 281 -12.09 -21.62 2.50
CA LEU A 281 -11.01 -22.23 1.73
C LEU A 281 -10.36 -23.33 2.54
N GLU A 282 -10.07 -24.44 1.90
CA GLU A 282 -9.39 -25.56 2.52
C GLU A 282 -7.88 -25.30 2.58
N PRO A 283 -7.18 -25.73 3.65
CA PRO A 283 -5.73 -25.68 3.71
C PRO A 283 -5.11 -26.53 2.58
N ALA A 284 -4.33 -25.91 1.71
CA ALA A 284 -3.61 -26.61 0.65
C ALA A 284 -2.26 -27.11 1.17
N GLY A 285 -2.00 -28.41 1.00
CA GLY A 285 -0.75 -29.05 1.40
C GLY A 285 -0.92 -30.03 2.57
N SER A 286 -0.02 -31.01 2.63
CA SER A 286 -0.18 -32.22 3.46
C SER A 286 0.45 -32.12 4.86
N HIS A 287 0.74 -30.92 5.35
CA HIS A 287 1.46 -30.76 6.61
C HIS A 287 0.59 -30.96 7.86
N GLY A 288 -0.73 -30.82 7.73
CA GLY A 288 -1.66 -30.96 8.85
C GLY A 288 -1.20 -30.15 10.07
N VAL A 289 -1.24 -30.76 11.24
CA VAL A 289 -0.86 -30.13 12.52
C VAL A 289 0.65 -29.83 12.62
N TRP A 290 1.48 -30.40 11.75
CA TRP A 290 2.92 -30.11 11.68
C TRP A 290 3.27 -29.00 10.69
N GLY A 291 2.26 -28.35 10.09
CA GLY A 291 2.46 -27.11 9.36
C GLY A 291 2.80 -25.97 10.30
N LEU A 292 3.47 -24.95 9.78
CA LEU A 292 3.70 -23.71 10.52
C LEU A 292 2.37 -23.02 10.83
N ASP A 293 1.52 -22.92 9.82
CA ASP A 293 0.14 -22.43 9.85
C ASP A 293 -0.64 -23.15 8.74
N ASP A 294 -1.97 -23.10 8.80
CA ASP A 294 -2.83 -23.80 7.84
C ASP A 294 -2.71 -23.20 6.43
N TYR A 295 -2.44 -21.90 6.30
CA TYR A 295 -2.47 -21.19 5.02
C TYR A 295 -1.15 -20.49 4.68
N HIS A 296 -0.47 -19.93 5.67
CA HIS A 296 0.56 -18.91 5.44
C HIS A 296 1.94 -19.29 5.96
N PHE A 297 2.99 -18.86 5.25
CA PHE A 297 4.37 -18.98 5.73
C PHE A 297 5.05 -17.62 5.82
N LEU A 298 4.99 -16.84 4.75
CA LEU A 298 5.70 -15.56 4.61
C LEU A 298 5.39 -14.53 5.72
N PRO A 299 4.17 -14.44 6.29
CA PRO A 299 3.89 -13.52 7.39
C PRO A 299 4.71 -13.82 8.65
N PHE A 300 5.02 -15.09 8.91
CA PHE A 300 5.90 -15.48 10.02
C PHE A 300 7.36 -15.20 9.68
N LEU A 301 7.76 -15.40 8.42
CA LEU A 301 9.11 -15.05 7.96
C LEU A 301 9.37 -13.54 8.09
N PHE A 302 8.52 -12.71 7.49
CA PHE A 302 8.64 -11.24 7.55
C PHE A 302 8.39 -10.71 8.96
N GLY A 303 7.41 -11.24 9.68
CA GLY A 303 7.14 -10.85 11.07
C GLY A 303 8.31 -11.17 12.01
N SER A 304 8.98 -12.31 11.83
CA SER A 304 10.18 -12.61 12.61
C SER A 304 11.36 -11.68 12.25
N ALA A 305 11.41 -11.19 10.99
CA ALA A 305 12.38 -10.18 10.57
C ALA A 305 12.14 -8.83 11.27
N GLN A 306 10.88 -8.39 11.40
CA GLN A 306 10.52 -7.16 12.14
C GLN A 306 10.97 -7.20 13.61
N LEU A 307 11.07 -8.39 14.20
CA LEU A 307 11.39 -8.60 15.61
C LEU A 307 12.89 -8.88 15.87
N ARG A 308 13.73 -8.89 14.83
CA ARG A 308 15.18 -9.09 14.98
C ARG A 308 15.80 -7.99 15.84
N GLY A 309 16.69 -8.38 16.75
CA GLY A 309 17.29 -7.44 17.70
C GLY A 309 16.32 -6.82 18.73
N HIS A 310 15.04 -7.22 18.78
CA HIS A 310 14.08 -6.61 19.68
C HIS A 310 14.49 -6.77 21.15
N LYS A 311 14.49 -5.67 21.92
CA LYS A 311 15.07 -5.63 23.27
C LYS A 311 14.33 -6.51 24.29
N TYR A 312 12.99 -6.50 24.25
CA TYR A 312 12.14 -7.11 25.28
C TYR A 312 11.39 -8.35 24.79
N LEU A 313 10.65 -8.24 23.68
CA LEU A 313 9.93 -9.37 23.08
C LEU A 313 10.90 -10.49 22.68
N ARG A 314 10.54 -11.71 23.06
CA ARG A 314 11.23 -12.97 22.72
C ARG A 314 10.24 -13.91 22.05
N PRO A 315 10.70 -14.93 21.29
CA PRO A 315 9.81 -15.90 20.67
C PRO A 315 8.80 -16.54 21.64
N LYS A 316 9.21 -16.80 22.89
CA LYS A 316 8.33 -17.34 23.94
C LYS A 316 7.12 -16.44 24.27
N ALA A 317 7.17 -15.15 23.96
CA ALA A 317 6.09 -14.20 24.27
C ALA A 317 4.80 -14.47 23.47
N ILE A 318 4.84 -15.30 22.43
CA ILE A 318 3.63 -15.68 21.68
C ILE A 318 2.60 -16.46 22.52
N HIS A 319 3.01 -16.99 23.68
CA HIS A 319 2.14 -17.69 24.63
C HIS A 319 1.40 -16.78 25.59
N ASP A 320 1.80 -15.52 25.67
CA ASP A 320 1.20 -14.54 26.56
C ASP A 320 0.12 -13.75 25.80
N SER A 321 -1.15 -14.01 26.13
CA SER A 321 -2.29 -13.42 25.43
C SER A 321 -2.35 -11.90 25.56
N GLU A 322 -1.91 -11.35 26.70
CA GLU A 322 -1.92 -9.89 26.93
C GLU A 322 -0.85 -9.21 26.07
N ILE A 323 0.34 -9.82 25.99
CA ILE A 323 1.39 -9.33 25.09
C ILE A 323 0.94 -9.43 23.64
N VAL A 324 0.39 -10.58 23.23
CA VAL A 324 -0.09 -10.81 21.86
C VAL A 324 -1.14 -9.76 21.48
N GLU A 325 -2.13 -9.51 22.34
CA GLU A 325 -3.17 -8.52 22.08
C GLU A 325 -2.62 -7.09 21.95
N GLU A 326 -1.65 -6.73 22.79
CA GLU A 326 -1.08 -5.38 22.75
C GLU A 326 -0.23 -5.13 21.50
N VAL A 327 0.57 -6.11 21.07
CA VAL A 327 1.60 -5.91 20.02
C VAL A 327 1.19 -6.44 18.65
N SER A 328 0.07 -7.16 18.53
CA SER A 328 -0.42 -7.69 17.25
C SER A 328 -0.75 -6.59 16.23
N LYS A 329 -1.06 -5.38 16.69
CA LYS A 329 -1.29 -4.21 15.83
C LYS A 329 -0.02 -3.72 15.13
N ASP A 330 1.15 -3.99 15.71
CA ASP A 330 2.43 -3.47 15.25
C ASP A 330 3.29 -4.53 14.54
N TYR A 331 3.15 -5.81 14.92
CA TYR A 331 4.01 -6.89 14.43
C TYR A 331 3.21 -8.00 13.74
N MET A 332 3.57 -8.27 12.47
CA MET A 332 2.93 -9.25 11.61
C MET A 332 2.92 -10.67 12.22
N TYR A 333 4.01 -11.07 12.88
CA TYR A 333 4.09 -12.39 13.54
C TYR A 333 3.02 -12.52 14.63
N PHE A 334 2.90 -11.52 15.50
CA PHE A 334 1.93 -11.51 16.58
C PHE A 334 0.50 -11.36 16.06
N ALA A 335 0.29 -10.62 14.97
CA ALA A 335 -0.99 -10.55 14.27
C ALA A 335 -1.46 -11.91 13.72
N CYS A 336 -0.54 -12.77 13.29
CA CYS A 336 -0.87 -14.14 12.89
C CYS A 336 -1.18 -15.02 14.11
N ILE A 337 -0.41 -14.91 15.20
CA ILE A 337 -0.69 -15.63 16.44
C ILE A 337 -2.06 -15.25 17.03
N GLN A 338 -2.39 -13.96 17.07
CA GLN A 338 -3.69 -13.48 17.54
C GLN A 338 -4.83 -14.06 16.70
N PHE A 339 -4.65 -14.09 15.36
CA PHE A 339 -5.63 -14.68 14.47
C PHE A 339 -5.81 -16.18 14.73
N ILE A 340 -4.73 -16.95 14.85
CA ILE A 340 -4.80 -18.38 15.19
C ILE A 340 -5.55 -18.59 16.50
N ASN A 341 -5.21 -17.85 17.56
CA ASN A 341 -5.84 -17.96 18.88
C ASN A 341 -7.33 -17.56 18.85
N SER A 342 -7.75 -16.69 17.92
CA SER A 342 -9.16 -16.30 17.76
C SER A 342 -10.02 -17.38 17.12
N VAL A 343 -9.43 -18.26 16.29
CA VAL A 343 -10.13 -19.34 15.58
C VAL A 343 -10.00 -20.68 16.32
N LYS A 344 -8.86 -20.93 16.97
CA LYS A 344 -8.54 -22.19 17.63
C LYS A 344 -8.54 -21.99 19.15
N THR A 345 -9.49 -22.61 19.83
CA THR A 345 -9.75 -22.39 21.28
C THR A 345 -8.86 -23.21 22.21
N ALA A 346 -8.16 -24.23 21.69
CA ALA A 346 -7.18 -24.98 22.46
C ALA A 346 -5.85 -24.21 22.57
N SER A 347 -4.97 -24.59 23.50
CA SER A 347 -3.63 -24.00 23.59
C SER A 347 -2.83 -24.21 22.30
N LEU A 348 -1.97 -23.26 21.96
CA LEU A 348 -1.11 -23.26 20.77
C LEU A 348 -0.39 -24.60 20.53
N ARG A 349 0.07 -25.25 21.60
CA ARG A 349 0.73 -26.56 21.55
C ARG A 349 -0.13 -27.67 20.92
N TRP A 350 -1.44 -27.60 21.05
CA TRP A 350 -2.36 -28.65 20.56
C TRP A 350 -2.71 -28.50 19.09
N HIS A 351 -2.70 -27.29 18.56
CA HIS A 351 -3.14 -27.02 17.19
C HIS A 351 -2.05 -26.47 16.28
N SER A 352 -0.93 -26.02 16.83
CA SER A 352 0.23 -25.49 16.12
C SER A 352 1.53 -25.84 16.87
N PRO A 353 1.84 -27.13 17.08
CA PRO A 353 3.05 -27.59 17.78
C PRO A 353 4.34 -27.06 17.16
N MET A 354 4.40 -26.84 15.85
CA MET A 354 5.58 -26.25 15.21
C MET A 354 5.85 -24.81 15.67
N LEU A 355 4.81 -23.99 15.79
CA LEU A 355 4.93 -22.63 16.35
C LEU A 355 5.31 -22.68 17.84
N ASP A 356 4.77 -23.65 18.58
CA ASP A 356 5.14 -23.90 19.98
C ASP A 356 6.63 -24.24 20.12
N ASP A 357 7.15 -25.16 19.32
CA ASP A 357 8.57 -25.54 19.32
C ASP A 357 9.48 -24.37 18.91
N ILE A 358 9.08 -23.60 17.89
CA ILE A 358 9.82 -22.41 17.46
C ILE A 358 9.86 -21.34 18.56
N SER A 359 8.83 -21.25 19.40
CA SER A 359 8.79 -20.30 20.53
C SER A 359 9.88 -20.56 21.57
N ALA A 360 10.43 -21.79 21.64
CA ALA A 360 11.53 -22.15 22.54
C ALA A 360 12.89 -21.58 22.09
N VAL A 361 12.98 -21.07 20.86
CA VAL A 361 14.20 -20.45 20.34
C VAL A 361 14.50 -19.15 21.09
N LYS A 362 15.77 -18.95 21.47
CA LYS A 362 16.20 -17.86 22.36
C LYS A 362 16.04 -16.44 21.79
N SER A 363 16.04 -16.27 20.47
CA SER A 363 16.12 -14.97 19.81
C SER A 363 15.46 -14.97 18.45
N TRP A 364 14.82 -13.86 18.08
CA TRP A 364 14.18 -13.66 16.78
C TRP A 364 15.15 -13.77 15.60
N ASP A 365 16.42 -13.39 15.75
CA ASP A 365 17.44 -13.59 14.71
C ASP A 365 17.63 -15.06 14.32
N LYS A 366 17.56 -15.97 15.30
CA LYS A 366 17.62 -17.42 15.06
C LYS A 366 16.32 -17.94 14.47
N VAL A 367 15.17 -17.44 14.94
CA VAL A 367 13.87 -17.78 14.36
C VAL A 367 13.86 -17.40 12.88
N ASN A 368 14.17 -16.15 12.54
CA ASN A 368 14.16 -15.67 11.16
C ASN A 368 15.15 -16.46 10.27
N SER A 369 16.37 -16.72 10.76
CA SER A 369 17.34 -17.55 10.04
C SER A 369 16.84 -18.99 9.83
N GLY A 370 16.13 -19.56 10.81
CA GLY A 370 15.49 -20.87 10.71
C GLY A 370 14.34 -20.88 9.72
N MET A 371 13.48 -19.84 9.76
CA MET A 371 12.36 -19.66 8.84
C MET A 371 12.82 -19.55 7.40
N LEU A 372 13.94 -18.84 7.12
CA LEU A 372 14.52 -18.78 5.77
C LEU A 372 14.88 -20.18 5.26
N LYS A 373 15.59 -20.97 6.08
CA LYS A 373 15.99 -22.34 5.71
C LYS A 373 14.77 -23.23 5.52
N MET A 374 13.79 -23.10 6.41
CA MET A 374 12.55 -23.86 6.35
C MET A 374 11.72 -23.48 5.12
N TYR A 375 11.64 -22.20 4.74
CA TYR A 375 10.97 -21.78 3.51
C TYR A 375 11.64 -22.37 2.26
N SER A 376 12.97 -22.33 2.22
CA SER A 376 13.72 -22.94 1.12
C SER A 376 13.50 -24.45 1.03
N ALA A 377 13.43 -25.17 2.15
CA ALA A 377 13.26 -26.62 2.15
C ALA A 377 11.81 -27.07 1.93
N GLU A 378 10.87 -26.46 2.66
CA GLU A 378 9.49 -26.91 2.77
C GLU A 378 8.56 -26.26 1.73
N VAL A 379 8.93 -25.12 1.16
CA VAL A 379 8.14 -24.43 0.12
C VAL A 379 8.86 -24.55 -1.22
N LEU A 380 10.04 -23.96 -1.37
CA LEU A 380 10.74 -23.93 -2.66
C LEU A 380 11.34 -25.29 -3.05
N GLY A 381 11.76 -26.09 -2.07
CA GLY A 381 12.35 -27.41 -2.26
C GLY A 381 11.34 -28.55 -2.39
N LYS A 382 10.04 -28.27 -2.24
CA LYS A 382 9.00 -29.30 -2.29
C LYS A 382 8.37 -29.42 -3.66
N LEU A 383 8.42 -30.63 -4.21
CA LEU A 383 7.81 -30.94 -5.51
C LEU A 383 6.34 -30.55 -5.60
N PRO A 384 5.46 -30.86 -4.62
CA PRO A 384 4.05 -30.47 -4.71
C PRO A 384 3.79 -28.98 -4.81
N VAL A 385 4.73 -28.15 -4.34
CA VAL A 385 4.65 -26.68 -4.42
C VAL A 385 5.28 -26.20 -5.72
N ILE A 386 6.54 -26.57 -5.99
CA ILE A 386 7.30 -26.06 -7.13
C ILE A 386 6.81 -26.59 -8.48
N GLN A 387 6.11 -27.74 -8.52
CA GLN A 387 5.52 -28.26 -9.76
C GLN A 387 4.45 -27.34 -10.37
N HIS A 388 3.88 -26.44 -9.54
CA HIS A 388 2.90 -25.45 -9.97
C HIS A 388 3.54 -24.05 -10.16
N PHE A 389 4.86 -23.94 -10.04
CA PHE A 389 5.57 -22.68 -10.27
C PHE A 389 5.55 -22.34 -11.76
N LEU A 390 5.21 -21.08 -12.05
CA LEU A 390 5.12 -20.59 -13.43
C LEU A 390 6.48 -19.98 -13.83
N PHE A 391 6.95 -20.33 -15.03
CA PHE A 391 8.12 -19.71 -15.65
C PHE A 391 7.68 -19.00 -16.93
N GLY A 392 8.28 -17.84 -17.18
CA GLY A 392 7.97 -17.02 -18.34
C GLY A 392 9.19 -16.20 -18.78
N SER A 393 8.95 -15.10 -19.48
CA SER A 393 10.01 -14.21 -19.95
C SER A 393 10.59 -13.35 -18.82
N ILE A 394 9.77 -13.00 -17.81
CA ILE A 394 10.17 -12.16 -16.69
C ILE A 394 10.87 -12.99 -15.62
N LEU A 395 10.36 -14.20 -15.35
CA LEU A 395 10.97 -15.20 -14.47
C LEU A 395 11.40 -16.43 -15.31
N PRO A 396 12.60 -16.41 -15.92
CA PRO A 396 13.05 -17.48 -16.81
C PRO A 396 13.44 -18.75 -16.04
N TRP A 397 13.30 -19.89 -16.72
CA TRP A 397 13.88 -21.17 -16.31
C TRP A 397 15.20 -21.40 -17.04
N ASP A 398 16.30 -21.36 -16.28
CA ASP A 398 17.66 -21.60 -16.81
C ASP A 398 18.11 -23.07 -16.69
N GLY A 399 17.22 -23.96 -16.23
CA GLY A 399 17.51 -25.38 -16.07
C GLY A 399 17.32 -26.18 -17.37
N PRO A 400 17.63 -27.49 -17.37
CA PRO A 400 17.39 -28.34 -18.52
C PRO A 400 15.90 -28.34 -18.90
N LEU A 401 15.62 -28.28 -20.20
CA LEU A 401 14.25 -28.40 -20.71
C LEU A 401 13.68 -29.75 -20.27
N LEU A 402 12.51 -29.71 -19.62
CA LEU A 402 11.76 -30.92 -19.33
C LEU A 402 11.31 -31.54 -20.67
N PRO A 403 11.31 -32.88 -20.81
CA PRO A 403 10.83 -33.53 -22.02
C PRO A 403 9.39 -33.08 -22.32
N THR A 404 9.15 -32.59 -23.53
CA THR A 404 7.80 -32.26 -23.98
C THR A 404 6.95 -33.54 -23.96
N PRO A 405 5.82 -33.59 -23.25
CA PRO A 405 4.92 -34.73 -23.33
C PRO A 405 4.39 -34.82 -24.76
N SER A 406 4.70 -35.91 -25.46
CA SER A 406 4.12 -36.24 -26.75
C SER A 406 2.69 -36.72 -26.56
N GLY A 407 1.70 -35.89 -26.86
CA GLY A 407 0.29 -36.28 -26.86
C GLY A 407 -0.65 -35.07 -26.77
N GLU A 408 -1.31 -34.76 -27.87
CA GLU A 408 -2.43 -33.84 -27.96
C GLU A 408 -3.68 -34.52 -27.38
N ASP A 409 -4.16 -34.03 -26.23
CA ASP A 409 -5.55 -34.16 -25.80
C ASP A 409 -5.88 -32.87 -25.01
N GLU A 410 -6.75 -32.03 -25.58
CA GLU A 410 -7.07 -30.67 -25.10
C GLU A 410 -8.00 -30.63 -23.86
N ASP A 411 -8.28 -31.75 -23.18
CA ASP A 411 -9.24 -31.78 -22.07
C ASP A 411 -8.95 -32.86 -21.00
N ASP A 412 -7.69 -33.01 -20.59
CA ASP A 412 -7.33 -33.92 -19.49
C ASP A 412 -7.02 -33.18 -18.17
N ALA A 413 -7.79 -33.52 -17.13
CA ALA A 413 -7.77 -32.96 -15.78
C ALA A 413 -6.50 -33.29 -14.97
N HIS A 414 -5.47 -33.85 -15.61
CA HIS A 414 -4.23 -34.31 -15.00
C HIS A 414 -2.95 -33.77 -15.63
N ARG A 415 -3.03 -32.60 -16.29
CA ARG A 415 -1.83 -31.88 -16.75
C ARG A 415 -1.04 -31.33 -15.55
N GLY A 416 -0.12 -32.14 -15.01
CA GLY A 416 0.79 -31.74 -13.92
C GLY A 416 1.02 -32.80 -12.82
N HIS A 417 0.39 -33.97 -12.88
CA HIS A 417 0.69 -35.05 -11.95
C HIS A 417 1.75 -35.97 -12.54
N ALA A 418 3.00 -35.81 -12.10
CA ALA A 418 4.00 -36.86 -12.28
C ALA A 418 3.59 -38.07 -11.42
N HIS A 419 2.81 -38.98 -12.00
CA HIS A 419 2.80 -40.35 -11.50
C HIS A 419 4.19 -40.91 -11.76
N THR A 420 5.00 -41.11 -10.72
CA THR A 420 6.16 -41.99 -10.78
C THR A 420 5.67 -43.40 -11.07
N GLN A 421 5.39 -43.68 -12.35
CA GLN A 421 5.19 -45.04 -12.81
C GLN A 421 6.56 -45.70 -12.89
N GLY A 422 6.76 -46.68 -12.00
CA GLY A 422 7.51 -47.90 -12.25
C GLY A 422 8.93 -47.75 -12.76
N GLY A 423 9.88 -47.68 -11.83
CA GLY A 423 11.30 -47.86 -12.12
C GLY A 423 12.10 -47.93 -10.83
N ASP A 424 12.09 -49.10 -10.20
CA ASP A 424 12.96 -49.42 -9.06
C ASP A 424 14.43 -49.29 -9.49
N LEU A 425 15.04 -48.15 -9.16
CA LEU A 425 16.47 -47.91 -9.27
C LEU A 425 17.04 -47.65 -7.87
N GLY A 426 16.97 -48.66 -7.00
CA GLY A 426 18.10 -49.11 -6.18
C GLY A 426 18.85 -48.10 -5.29
N GLY A 427 18.25 -46.95 -4.95
CA GLY A 427 18.82 -45.97 -4.02
C GLY A 427 18.32 -46.21 -2.60
N ALA A 428 19.04 -46.99 -1.81
CA ALA A 428 18.79 -47.12 -0.38
C ALA A 428 18.95 -45.74 0.30
N GLY A 429 17.85 -45.13 0.75
CA GLY A 429 17.93 -43.94 1.61
C GLY A 429 16.65 -43.13 1.84
N GLN A 430 15.61 -43.21 1.00
CA GLN A 430 14.43 -42.33 1.18
C GLN A 430 13.28 -42.91 2.01
N ARG A 431 13.44 -44.12 2.58
CA ARG A 431 12.38 -44.76 3.39
C ARG A 431 12.53 -44.55 4.91
N GLU A 432 13.65 -44.00 5.38
CA GLU A 432 13.96 -43.90 6.82
C GLU A 432 13.77 -42.51 7.45
N VAL A 433 13.30 -41.52 6.69
CA VAL A 433 12.73 -40.29 7.26
C VAL A 433 11.24 -40.28 6.96
N GLY A 434 10.47 -40.93 7.83
CA GLY A 434 9.02 -40.99 7.73
C GLY A 434 8.38 -39.60 7.72
N TRP A 435 7.14 -39.56 7.24
CA TRP A 435 6.25 -38.40 7.08
C TRP A 435 6.23 -37.78 5.67
N GLY A 436 6.10 -38.65 4.67
CA GLY A 436 5.58 -38.30 3.35
C GLY A 436 4.18 -38.90 3.16
N ASP A 437 3.26 -38.07 2.72
CA ASP A 437 1.98 -38.40 2.08
C ASP A 437 0.77 -38.76 3.00
N CYS A 438 0.10 -37.72 3.50
CA CYS A 438 -1.23 -37.85 4.11
C CYS A 438 -2.32 -37.86 3.00
N CYS A 439 -2.43 -38.99 2.30
CA CYS A 439 -3.61 -39.54 1.61
C CYS A 439 -4.46 -38.70 0.62
N GLY A 440 -4.13 -37.46 0.26
CA GLY A 440 -4.96 -36.68 -0.69
C GLY A 440 -6.41 -36.44 -0.23
N ILE A 441 -6.67 -36.56 1.07
CA ILE A 441 -7.99 -36.36 1.67
C ILE A 441 -8.17 -34.86 1.94
N PRO A 442 -9.27 -34.23 1.46
CA PRO A 442 -9.53 -32.81 1.69
C PRO A 442 -9.60 -32.49 3.19
N VAL A 443 -8.84 -31.48 3.63
CA VAL A 443 -8.81 -31.02 5.01
C VAL A 443 -9.88 -29.93 5.18
N PRO A 444 -10.87 -30.09 6.06
CA PRO A 444 -11.90 -29.07 6.26
C PRO A 444 -11.29 -27.71 6.62
N SER A 445 -11.89 -26.64 6.10
CA SER A 445 -11.51 -25.27 6.47
C SER A 445 -11.64 -25.04 7.97
N ILE A 446 -10.70 -24.31 8.56
CA ILE A 446 -10.76 -23.96 9.99
C ILE A 446 -12.01 -23.15 10.36
N PHE A 447 -12.49 -22.33 9.44
CA PHE A 447 -13.70 -21.54 9.63
C PHE A 447 -14.95 -22.40 9.60
N GLY A 448 -15.06 -23.30 8.62
CA GLY A 448 -16.15 -24.28 8.55
C GLY A 448 -16.13 -25.23 9.76
N ALA A 449 -14.95 -25.65 10.21
CA ALA A 449 -14.79 -26.49 11.40
C ALA A 449 -15.19 -25.77 12.70
N ALA A 450 -14.79 -24.51 12.87
CA ALA A 450 -15.16 -23.70 14.03
C ALA A 450 -16.68 -23.49 14.10
N GLN A 451 -17.31 -23.10 12.99
CA GLN A 451 -18.77 -22.88 12.95
C GLN A 451 -19.57 -24.17 13.17
N ALA A 452 -19.09 -25.32 12.68
CA ALA A 452 -19.71 -26.62 12.97
C ALA A 452 -19.52 -27.10 14.42
N GLY A 453 -18.58 -26.48 15.17
CA GLY A 453 -18.33 -26.70 16.58
C GLY A 453 -19.18 -25.80 17.50
N GLU A 454 -19.58 -24.62 17.03
CA GLU A 454 -20.49 -23.72 17.76
C GLU A 454 -21.85 -24.40 17.98
N GLY A 455 -22.20 -24.66 19.24
CA GLY A 455 -23.45 -25.31 19.63
C GLY A 455 -23.36 -26.81 19.91
N LYS A 456 -22.20 -27.45 19.74
CA LYS A 456 -21.98 -28.80 20.29
C LYS A 456 -21.57 -28.69 21.76
N ALA A 457 -22.39 -29.27 22.65
CA ALA A 457 -21.96 -29.55 24.01
C ALA A 457 -20.64 -30.37 23.96
N PRO A 458 -19.69 -30.17 24.89
CA PRO A 458 -18.48 -30.97 24.92
C PRO A 458 -18.87 -32.44 24.84
N GLY A 459 -18.36 -33.13 23.82
CA GLY A 459 -18.67 -34.54 23.59
C GLY A 459 -18.44 -35.36 24.86
N PRO A 460 -19.14 -36.49 25.03
CA PRO A 460 -19.01 -37.29 26.24
C PRO A 460 -17.54 -37.57 26.49
N ARG A 461 -17.03 -37.10 27.63
CA ARG A 461 -15.70 -37.48 28.10
C ARG A 461 -15.68 -39.01 28.09
N LEU A 462 -14.72 -39.61 27.39
CA LEU A 462 -14.47 -41.05 27.45
C LEU A 462 -14.19 -41.41 28.91
N GLY A 463 -15.24 -41.82 29.62
CA GLY A 463 -15.25 -42.11 31.05
C GLY A 463 -15.83 -43.49 31.26
N GLY A 464 -14.94 -44.48 31.34
CA GLY A 464 -15.23 -45.83 31.80
C GLY A 464 -14.26 -46.18 32.93
N PRO A 465 -14.56 -47.17 33.78
CA PRO A 465 -13.75 -47.52 34.96
C PRO A 465 -12.27 -47.87 34.66
N ASN A 466 -11.91 -48.04 33.39
CA ASN A 466 -10.55 -48.34 32.93
C ASN A 466 -9.94 -47.32 31.93
N ILE A 467 -10.57 -46.16 31.71
CA ILE A 467 -9.99 -45.12 30.83
C ILE A 467 -9.19 -44.15 31.70
N ARG A 468 -7.88 -44.36 31.77
CA ARG A 468 -6.93 -43.40 32.38
C ARG A 468 -6.25 -42.59 31.27
N PRO A 469 -6.16 -41.26 31.39
CA PRO A 469 -5.27 -40.47 30.54
C PRO A 469 -3.84 -41.01 30.66
N VAL A 470 -3.12 -41.05 29.54
CA VAL A 470 -1.71 -41.46 29.55
C VAL A 470 -0.93 -40.46 30.40
N PRO A 471 -0.27 -40.88 31.49
CA PRO A 471 0.54 -39.99 32.28
C PRO A 471 1.81 -39.67 31.49
N PHE A 472 2.05 -38.39 31.23
CA PHE A 472 3.35 -37.91 30.79
C PHE A 472 3.73 -36.70 31.65
N ASP A 473 4.92 -36.81 32.24
CA ASP A 473 5.63 -35.78 32.99
C ASP A 473 6.07 -34.61 32.09
#